data_AF-A0A3D3KWU7-F1
#
_entry.id   AF-A0A3D3KWU7-F1
#
_cell.length_a   1.000
_cell.length_b   1.000
_cell.length_c   1.000
_cell.angle_alpha   90.00
_cell.angle_beta   90.00
_cell.angle_gamma   90.00
#
_symmetry.space_group_name_H-M   'P 1'
#
loop_
_entity.id
_entity.type
_entity.pdbx_description
1 polymer ?
#
loop_
_entity_poly.entity_id
_entity_poly.type
_entity_poly.pdbx_seq_one_letter_code
_entity_poly.pdbx_strand_id
1 'polypeptide(L)' 'GLGQDAVRLQAASALDVVVHLERSRNGRHVACVGVVQDGPGGLAVVPALETRLGQLGTGPAWQSLSLRLGLSPEMGAAA' A
#
# COMPACT_ATOMS: atom_id res chain seq x y z
N GLY A 1 28.28 -8.34 -1.37
CA GLY A 1 26.92 -7.83 -1.09
C GLY A 1 26.02 -8.14 -2.27
N LEU A 2 24.69 -8.17 -2.06
CA LEU A 2 23.73 -8.33 -3.16
C LEU A 2 23.74 -7.09 -4.07
N GLY A 3 23.67 -7.30 -5.39
CA GLY A 3 23.51 -6.21 -6.36
C GLY A 3 22.09 -5.63 -6.33
N GLN A 4 21.92 -4.42 -6.86
CA GLN A 4 20.64 -3.69 -6.84
C GLN A 4 19.50 -4.47 -7.48
N ASP A 5 19.74 -5.17 -8.58
CA ASP A 5 18.73 -6.01 -9.24
C ASP A 5 18.29 -7.19 -8.38
N ALA A 6 19.24 -7.83 -7.70
CA ALA A 6 18.93 -8.94 -6.80
C ALA A 6 18.12 -8.46 -5.59
N VAL A 7 18.45 -7.30 -5.03
CA VAL A 7 17.65 -6.69 -3.94
C VAL A 7 16.24 -6.35 -4.42
N ARG A 8 16.10 -5.76 -5.62
CA ARG A 8 14.78 -5.48 -6.20
C ARG A 8 13.95 -6.75 -6.35
N LEU A 9 14.52 -7.80 -6.96
CA LEU A 9 13.80 -9.07 -7.15
C LEU A 9 13.38 -9.70 -5.83
N GLN A 10 14.26 -9.70 -4.82
CA GLN A 10 13.95 -10.22 -3.49
C GLN A 10 12.80 -9.44 -2.84
N ALA A 11 12.84 -8.10 -2.91
CA ALA A 11 11.76 -7.27 -2.37
C ALA A 11 10.45 -7.47 -3.13
N ALA A 12 10.49 -7.59 -4.47
CA ALA A 12 9.32 -7.77 -5.32
C ALA A 12 8.61 -9.11 -5.03
N SER A 13 9.39 -10.16 -4.79
CA SER A 13 8.84 -11.48 -4.50
C SER A 13 8.36 -11.64 -3.06
N ALA A 14 8.90 -10.85 -2.13
CA ALA A 14 8.64 -11.02 -0.70
C ALA A 14 7.59 -10.06 -0.14
N LEU A 15 7.34 -8.92 -0.80
CA LEU A 15 6.48 -7.86 -0.29
C LEU A 15 5.28 -7.67 -1.20
N ASP A 16 4.09 -7.90 -0.65
CA ASP A 16 2.83 -7.60 -1.33
C ASP A 16 2.30 -6.21 -0.98
N VAL A 17 2.38 -5.84 0.30
CA VAL A 17 1.73 -4.67 0.89
C VAL A 17 2.63 -4.08 1.97
N VAL A 18 2.63 -2.75 2.08
CA VAL A 18 3.26 -1.98 3.15
C VAL A 18 2.17 -1.29 3.97
N VAL A 19 2.20 -1.48 5.28
CA VAL A 19 1.33 -0.77 6.23
C VAL A 19 2.14 0.33 6.90
N HIS A 20 1.87 1.58 6.56
CA HIS A 20 2.51 2.74 7.16
C HIS A 20 1.74 3.20 8.40
N LEU A 21 2.45 3.32 9.52
CA LEU A 21 1.91 3.78 10.79
C LEU A 21 2.44 5.17 11.12
N GLU A 22 1.56 6.04 11.60
CA GLU A 22 1.92 7.35 12.16
C GLU A 22 1.59 7.44 13.64
N ARG A 23 2.31 8.33 14.34
CA ARG A 23 2.02 8.68 15.73
C ARG A 23 1.15 9.93 15.75
N SER A 24 0.05 9.88 16.48
CA SER A 24 -0.81 11.02 16.81
C SER A 24 -0.84 11.22 18.32
N ARG A 25 -1.55 12.26 18.77
CA ARG A 25 -1.81 12.49 20.21
C ARG A 25 -2.56 11.33 20.89
N ASN A 26 -3.28 10.53 20.11
CA ASN A 26 -4.08 9.40 20.60
C ASN A 26 -3.36 8.04 20.46
N GLY A 27 -2.08 8.03 20.06
CA GLY A 27 -1.28 6.80 19.91
C GLY A 27 -0.84 6.53 18.48
N ARG A 28 -0.59 5.25 18.15
CA ARG A 28 -0.21 4.81 16.80
C ARG A 28 -1.45 4.44 16.01
N HIS A 29 -1.51 4.86 14.76
CA HIS A 29 -2.60 4.53 13.84
C HIS A 29 -2.06 4.20 12.45
N VAL A 30 -2.85 3.47 11.66
CA VAL A 30 -2.52 3.19 10.26
C VAL A 30 -2.82 4.44 9.45
N ALA A 31 -1.78 5.08 8.92
CA ALA A 31 -1.91 6.25 8.07
C ALA A 31 -2.14 5.86 6.61
N CYS A 32 -1.53 4.76 6.15
CA CYS A 32 -1.63 4.31 4.77
C CYS A 32 -1.40 2.80 4.65
N VAL A 33 -2.11 2.18 3.70
CA VAL A 33 -1.84 0.83 3.20
C VAL A 33 -1.48 0.97 1.71
N GLY A 34 -0.25 0.64 1.37
CA GLY A 34 0.26 0.71 0.01
C GLY A 34 0.53 -0.68 -0.57
N VAL A 35 0.22 -0.88 -1.84
CA VAL A 35 0.51 -2.11 -2.58
C VAL A 35 1.86 -1.97 -3.27
N VAL A 36 2.70 -2.99 -3.15
CA VAL A 36 3.99 -3.05 -3.85
C VAL A 36 3.75 -3.50 -5.29
N GLN A 37 4.26 -2.73 -6.25
CA GLN A 37 4.08 -2.93 -7.69
C GLN A 37 5.36 -2.56 -8.44
N ASP A 38 5.56 -3.10 -9.65
CA ASP A 38 6.59 -2.63 -10.56
C ASP A 38 6.21 -1.26 -11.13
N GLY A 39 7.20 -0.36 -11.21
CA GLY A 39 7.06 0.97 -11.79
C GLY A 39 8.26 1.36 -12.66
N PRO A 40 8.24 2.56 -13.28
CA PRO A 40 9.25 2.99 -14.25
C PRO A 40 10.69 3.01 -13.73
N GLY A 41 10.88 3.13 -12.41
CA GLY A 41 12.18 3.13 -11.73
C GLY A 41 12.47 1.88 -10.90
N GLY A 42 11.69 0.81 -11.07
CA GLY A 42 11.72 -0.37 -10.20
C GLY A 42 10.50 -0.42 -9.27
N LEU A 43 10.64 -1.05 -8.10
CA LEU A 43 9.51 -1.22 -7.18
C LEU A 43 8.98 0.12 -6.66
N ALA A 44 7.67 0.24 -6.68
CA ALA A 44 6.91 1.36 -6.14
C ALA A 44 5.89 0.87 -5.12
N VAL A 45 5.63 1.70 -4.10
CA VAL A 45 4.54 1.50 -3.15
C VAL A 45 3.42 2.45 -3.55
N VAL A 46 2.31 1.90 -4.04
CA VAL A 46 1.17 2.69 -4.53
C VAL A 46 0.05 2.64 -3.48
N PRO A 47 -0.45 3.78 -2.98
CA PRO A 47 -1.47 3.80 -1.94
C PRO A 47 -2.77 3.15 -2.41
N ALA A 48 -3.28 2.23 -1.61
CA ALA A 48 -4.59 1.59 -1.78
C ALA A 48 -5.62 2.13 -0.77
N LEU A 49 -5.18 2.40 0.45
CA LEU A 49 -5.95 3.08 1.48
C LEU A 49 -5.08 4.14 2.14
N GLU A 50 -5.67 5.27 2.47
CA GLU A 50 -4.96 6.34 3.15
C GLU A 50 -5.90 7.21 3.99
N THR A 51 -5.40 7.63 5.15
CA THR A 51 -6.11 8.57 6.00
C THR A 51 -5.68 9.99 5.66
N ARG A 52 -6.55 10.77 5.00
CA ARG A 52 -6.34 12.21 4.77
C ARG A 52 -7.30 13.00 5.64
N LEU A 53 -6.77 13.96 6.41
CA LEU A 53 -7.56 14.83 7.28
C LEU A 53 -8.49 14.05 8.25
N GLY A 54 -8.05 12.88 8.70
CA GLY A 54 -8.80 12.01 9.61
C GLY A 54 -9.90 11.16 8.94
N GLN A 55 -10.04 11.22 7.62
CA GLN A 55 -10.96 10.38 6.85
C GLN A 55 -10.19 9.32 6.08
N LEU A 56 -10.67 8.08 6.13
CA LEU A 56 -10.13 6.98 5.34
C LEU A 56 -10.66 7.10 3.91
N GLY A 57 -9.76 7.12 2.93
CA GLY A 57 -10.11 7.12 1.51
C GLY A 57 -9.34 6.04 0.76
N THR A 58 -9.84 5.69 -0.43
CA THR A 58 -9.17 4.77 -1.35
C THR A 58 -8.19 5.49 -2.26
N GLY A 59 -7.03 4.88 -2.48
CA GLY A 59 -6.04 5.30 -3.45
C GLY A 59 -6.07 4.48 -4.75
N PRO A 60 -5.18 4.80 -5.71
CA PRO A 60 -5.14 4.14 -7.02
C PRO A 60 -4.95 2.61 -6.97
N ALA A 61 -4.33 2.08 -5.93
CA ALA A 61 -4.11 0.64 -5.78
C ALA A 61 -5.25 -0.09 -5.06
N TRP A 62 -6.37 0.57 -4.75
CA TRP A 62 -7.51 -0.06 -4.06
C TRP A 62 -8.06 -1.27 -4.81
N GLN A 63 -8.17 -1.20 -6.13
CA GLN A 63 -8.61 -2.34 -6.94
C GLN A 63 -7.65 -3.53 -6.79
N SER A 64 -6.33 -3.31 -6.81
CA SER A 64 -5.36 -4.38 -6.64
C SER A 64 -5.43 -4.99 -5.23
N LEU A 65 -5.60 -4.16 -4.19
CA LEU A 65 -5.71 -4.63 -2.82
C LEU A 65 -7.00 -5.42 -2.58
N SER A 66 -8.15 -4.90 -3.04
CA SER A 66 -9.45 -5.56 -2.90
C SER A 66 -9.45 -6.95 -3.54
N LEU A 67 -8.91 -7.09 -4.75
CA LEU A 67 -8.75 -8.39 -5.41
C LEU A 67 -7.91 -9.38 -4.60
N ARG A 68 -6.78 -8.94 -4.03
CA ARG A 68 -5.91 -9.80 -3.19
C ARG A 68 -6.60 -10.25 -1.90
N LEU A 69 -7.46 -9.41 -1.34
CA LEU A 69 -8.20 -9.69 -0.11
C LEU A 69 -9.54 -10.41 -0.34
N GLY A 70 -9.94 -10.63 -1.60
CA GLY A 70 -11.26 -11.17 -1.94
C GLY A 70 -12.41 -10.23 -1.57
N LEU A 71 -12.14 -8.92 -1.52
CA LEU A 71 -13.13 -7.87 -1.24
C LEU A 71 -13.68 -7.32 -2.54
N SER A 72 -14.91 -6.80 -2.49
CA SER A 72 -15.50 -6.13 -3.64
C SER A 72 -14.93 -4.70 -3.78
N PRO A 73 -14.44 -4.28 -4.96
CA PRO A 73 -13.87 -2.93 -5.15
C PRO A 73 -14.85 -1.81 -4.85
N GLU A 74 -16.16 -2.04 -5.00
CA GLU A 74 -17.22 -1.07 -4.67
C GLU A 74 -17.29 -0.73 -3.18
N MET A 75 -16.74 -1.55 -2.28
CA MET A 75 -16.68 -1.27 -0.84
C MET A 75 -15.86 -0.01 -0.53
N GLY A 76 -14.92 0.35 -1.41
CA GLY A 76 -14.10 1.54 -1.27
C GLY A 76 -14.66 2.79 -1.94
N ALA A 77 -15.79 2.69 -2.65
CA ALA A 77 -16.43 3.82 -3.32
C ALA A 77 -17.20 4.75 -2.36
N ALA A 78 -17.16 4.49 -1.06
CA ALA A 78 -17.92 5.22 -0.05
C ALA A 78 -17.02 6.15 0.79
N ALA A 79 -17.05 7.45 0.46
CA ALA A 79 -17.21 8.62 1.36
C ALA A 79 -16.87 9.92 0.61
#